data_AF-A0A965NRN8-F1
#
_entry.id   AF-A0A965NRN8-F1
#
_cell.length_a   1.000
_cell.length_b   1.000
_cell.length_c   1.000
_cell.angle_alpha   90.00
_cell.angle_beta   90.00
_cell.angle_gamma   90.00
#
_symmetry.space_group_name_H-M   'P 1'
#
loop_
_entity.id
_entity.type
_entity.pdbx_description
1 polymer ?
#
loop_
_entity_poly.entity_id
_entity_poly.type
_entity_poly.pdbx_seq_one_letter_code
_entity_poly.pdbx_strand_id
1 'polypeptide(L)' 'MNGKMVLPFPIQNTMTASLRKLAGRANNGEYQSLWAGQDYSRTRKLNAKSLMLALKKELLIALA' A
#
# COMPACT_ATOMS: atom_id res chain seq x y z
N MET A 1 -3.28 15.15 -18.54
CA MET A 1 -4.46 15.22 -17.64
C MET A 1 -4.96 16.66 -17.42
N ASN A 2 -4.49 17.65 -18.19
CA ASN A 2 -5.00 19.02 -18.06
C ASN A 2 -6.40 19.13 -18.67
N GLY A 3 -7.34 19.70 -17.91
CA GLY A 3 -8.72 20.00 -18.36
C GLY A 3 -9.79 18.94 -18.07
N LYS A 4 -9.48 17.82 -17.42
CA LYS A 4 -10.50 16.81 -17.05
C LYS A 4 -11.06 17.10 -15.66
N MET A 5 -12.39 17.19 -15.56
CA MET A 5 -13.09 17.29 -14.28
C MET A 5 -12.85 16.01 -13.46
N VAL A 6 -12.26 16.16 -12.28
CA VAL A 6 -12.04 15.08 -11.31
C VAL A 6 -13.08 15.26 -10.22
N LEU A 7 -13.85 14.21 -9.91
CA LEU A 7 -14.84 14.29 -8.83
C LEU A 7 -14.12 14.54 -7.49
N PRO A 8 -14.67 15.36 -6.59
CA PRO A 8 -14.02 15.67 -5.32
C PRO A 8 -13.89 14.42 -4.45
N PHE A 9 -12.90 14.43 -3.57
CA PHE A 9 -12.79 13.41 -2.53
C PHE A 9 -14.02 13.43 -1.62
N PRO A 10 -14.60 12.28 -1.23
CA PRO A 10 -14.17 10.90 -1.50
C PRO A 10 -14.96 10.22 -2.64
N ILE A 11 -15.69 10.96 -3.48
CA ILE A 11 -16.68 10.41 -4.43
C ILE A 11 -16.08 9.32 -5.31
N GLN A 12 -14.87 9.53 -5.83
CA GLN A 12 -14.16 8.56 -6.65
C GLN A 12 -13.86 7.25 -5.92
N ASN A 13 -13.48 7.32 -4.64
CA ASN A 13 -13.21 6.14 -3.81
C ASN A 13 -14.51 5.35 -3.55
N THR A 14 -15.61 6.05 -3.28
CA THR A 14 -16.93 5.43 -3.08
C THR A 14 -17.41 4.73 -4.35
N MET A 15 -17.36 5.41 -5.50
CA MET A 15 -17.80 4.85 -6.78
C MET A 15 -16.99 3.63 -7.24
N THR A 16 -15.70 3.58 -6.93
CA THR A 16 -14.80 2.46 -7.31
C THR A 16 -14.81 1.29 -6.32
N ALA A 17 -15.57 1.37 -5.22
CA ALA A 17 -15.57 0.34 -4.19
C ALA A 17 -16.04 -1.04 -4.69
N SER A 18 -17.10 -1.10 -5.50
CA SER A 18 -17.63 -2.35 -6.06
C SER A 18 -16.63 -3.01 -7.03
N LEU A 19 -15.96 -2.21 -7.86
CA LEU A 19 -14.92 -2.67 -8.77
C LEU A 19 -13.74 -3.29 -8.02
N ARG A 20 -13.24 -2.61 -6.97
CA ARG A 20 -12.19 -3.14 -6.09
C ARG A 20 -12.59 -4.46 -5.44
N LYS A 21 -13.82 -4.58 -4.95
CA LYS A 21 -14.34 -5.83 -4.36
C LYS A 21 -14.35 -6.96 -5.38
N LEU A 22 -14.83 -6.71 -6.61
CA LEU A 22 -14.84 -7.71 -7.67
C LEU A 22 -13.43 -8.14 -8.06
N ALA A 23 -12.53 -7.18 -8.31
CA ALA A 23 -11.16 -7.46 -8.69
C ALA A 23 -10.39 -8.22 -7.59
N GLY A 24 -10.66 -7.93 -6.31
CA GLY A 24 -10.09 -8.65 -5.18
C GLY A 24 -10.51 -10.13 -5.15
N ARG A 25 -11.79 -10.43 -5.43
CA ARG A 25 -12.25 -11.82 -5.59
C ARG A 25 -11.65 -12.53 -6.80
N ALA A 26 -11.36 -11.79 -7.86
CA ALA A 26 -10.71 -12.30 -9.07
C ALA A 26 -9.18 -12.37 -8.97
N ASN A 27 -8.59 -12.05 -7.81
CA ASN A 27 -7.14 -11.93 -7.62
C ASN A 27 -6.45 -11.01 -8.65
N ASN A 28 -7.12 -9.93 -9.04
CA ASN A 28 -6.61 -8.93 -9.99
C ASN A 28 -6.19 -7.65 -9.25
N GLY A 29 -4.88 -7.41 -9.17
CA GLY A 29 -4.29 -6.26 -8.49
C GLY A 29 -4.45 -4.93 -9.23
N GLU A 30 -4.68 -4.94 -10.55
CA GLU A 30 -4.67 -3.74 -11.41
C GLU A 30 -5.78 -2.73 -11.07
N TYR A 31 -6.83 -3.18 -10.38
CA TYR A 31 -7.96 -2.33 -9.96
C TYR A 31 -7.94 -2.03 -8.46
N GLN A 32 -6.87 -2.38 -7.74
CA GLN A 32 -6.74 -2.09 -6.31
C GLN A 32 -6.09 -0.73 -6.06
N SER A 33 -6.39 -0.16 -4.89
CA SER A 33 -5.62 0.97 -4.36
C SER A 33 -4.33 0.44 -3.73
N LEU A 34 -3.32 0.16 -4.56
CA LEU A 34 -2.03 -0.39 -4.13
C LEU A 34 -1.15 0.67 -3.45
N TRP A 35 -1.56 1.11 -2.27
CA TRP A 35 -0.79 2.08 -1.48
C TRP A 35 0.50 1.44 -0.99
N ALA A 36 1.62 1.95 -1.48
CA ALA A 36 2.95 1.60 -1.01
C ALA A 36 3.86 2.82 -1.09
N GLY A 37 4.79 2.93 -0.15
CA GLY A 37 5.85 3.95 -0.22
C GLY A 37 6.83 3.67 -1.36
N GLN A 38 7.71 4.63 -1.65
CA GLN A 38 8.66 4.53 -2.76
C GLN A 38 9.62 3.32 -2.63
N ASP A 39 9.92 2.87 -1.41
CA ASP A 39 10.87 1.78 -1.12
C ASP A 39 10.17 0.45 -0.75
N TYR A 40 9.00 0.18 -1.34
CA TYR A 40 8.19 -1.01 -1.02
C TYR A 40 8.89 -2.34 -1.32
N SER A 41 9.89 -2.34 -2.20
CA SER A 41 10.67 -3.53 -2.56
C SER A 41 11.44 -4.14 -1.37
N ARG A 42 11.69 -3.36 -0.31
CA ARG A 42 12.37 -3.81 0.92
C ARG A 42 11.43 -4.38 1.98
N THR A 43 10.15 -4.57 1.64
CA THR A 43 9.19 -5.22 2.55
C THR A 43 9.68 -6.62 2.92
N ARG A 44 9.39 -7.02 4.16
CA ARG A 44 9.83 -8.30 4.73
C ARG A 44 8.62 -9.13 5.14
N LYS A 45 8.59 -10.39 4.74
CA LYS A 45 7.55 -11.35 5.15
C LYS A 45 7.82 -11.85 6.59
N LEU A 46 7.60 -10.98 7.56
CA LEU A 46 7.76 -11.24 8.99
C LEU A 46 6.50 -10.82 9.74
N ASN A 47 6.21 -11.45 10.88
CA ASN A 47 5.24 -10.86 11.81
C ASN A 47 5.79 -9.54 12.38
N ALA A 48 4.88 -8.69 12.87
CA ALA A 48 5.24 -7.35 13.35
C ALA A 48 6.31 -7.38 14.46
N LYS A 49 6.20 -8.30 15.43
CA LYS A 49 7.18 -8.42 16.54
C LYS A 49 8.58 -8.72 16.02
N SER A 50 8.72 -9.71 15.13
CA SER A 50 10.00 -10.09 14.53
C SER A 50 10.59 -8.95 13.70
N LEU A 51 9.76 -8.23 12.93
CA LEU A 51 10.20 -7.07 12.16
C LEU A 51 10.76 -5.97 13.06
N MET A 52 10.05 -5.64 14.14
CA MET A 52 10.49 -4.60 15.09
C MET A 52 11.80 -4.96 15.78
N LEU A 53 12.01 -6.22 16.15
CA LEU A 53 13.27 -6.69 16.74
C LEU A 53 14.44 -6.61 15.73
N ALA A 54 14.19 -6.97 14.48
CA ALA A 54 15.20 -6.86 13.42
C ALA A 54 15.59 -5.39 13.19
N LEU A 55 14.61 -4.50 13.07
CA LEU A 55 14.84 -3.05 12.93
C LEU A 55 15.59 -2.47 14.13
N LYS A 56 15.25 -2.87 15.36
CA LYS A 56 15.99 -2.45 16.57
C LYS A 56 17.46 -2.86 16.48
N LYS A 57 17.74 -4.11 16.10
CA LYS A 57 19.11 -4.60 15.96
C LYS A 57 19.88 -3.83 14.88
N GLU A 58 19.26 -3.64 13.71
CA GLU A 58 19.83 -2.87 12.59
C GLU A 58 20.15 -1.43 13.00
N LEU A 59 19.23 -0.78 13.72
CA LEU A 59 19.44 0.57 14.25
C LEU A 59 20.63 0.64 15.23
N LEU A 60 20.73 -0.31 16.17
CA LEU A 60 21.84 -0.36 17.12
C LEU A 60 23.19 -0.58 16.44
N ILE A 61 23.24 -1.39 15.38
CA ILE A 61 24.44 -1.58 14.56
C ILE A 61 24.82 -0.28 13.84
N ALA A 62 23.85 0.45 13.31
CA ALA A 62 24.09 1.69 12.57
C ALA A 62 24.52 2.87 13.46
N LEU A 63 24.25 2.81 14.77
CA LEU A 63 24.62 3.84 15.74
C LEU A 63 25.97 3.59 16.43
N ALA A 64 26.56 2.41 16.24
CA ALA A 64 27.88 2.05 16.76
C ALA A 64 28.99 2.50 15.81
#